data_AF-A0A4Q9GMC5-F1
#
_entry.id   AF-A0A4Q9GMC5-F1
#
_cell.length_a   1.000
_cell.length_b   1.000
_cell.length_c   1.000
_cell.angle_alpha   90.00
_cell.angle_beta   90.00
_cell.angle_gamma   90.00
#
_symmetry.space_group_name_H-M   'P 1'
#
loop_
_entity.id
_entity.type
_entity.pdbx_description
1 polymer ?
#
loop_
_entity_poly.entity_id
_entity_poly.type
_entity_poly.pdbx_seq_one_letter_code
_entity_poly.pdbx_strand_id
1 'polypeptide(L)'
;MAKGEQRSAARLAAVQALYQMDIAGSPLPDTLAQFESHWLGKVVDGDEYKPAEAAFFRDLVKGVLKEQRALDPLIDRTLQAGWPLKRVEAIMRAILRAGAFELGKRRDVPVKVVITEYVDIAHAFFERDEAGMVNAVLDAIAREVRAPDFEKQG
;
A
#
# COMPACT_ATOMS: atom_id res chain seq x y z
N MET A 1 17.96 12.82 8.40
CA MET A 1 17.88 11.74 7.39
C MET A 1 16.78 10.78 7.81
N ALA A 2 15.69 10.79 7.06
CA ALA A 2 14.35 10.49 7.55
C ALA A 2 14.00 9.00 7.49
N LYS A 3 13.46 8.47 8.60
CA LYS A 3 12.85 7.13 8.67
C LYS A 3 11.65 6.96 7.69
N GLY A 4 11.15 8.06 7.11
CA GLY A 4 10.05 8.10 6.13
C GLY A 4 10.48 7.78 4.70
N GLU A 5 11.57 8.40 4.22
CA GLU A 5 12.10 8.23 2.85
C GLU A 5 12.55 6.77 2.59
N GLN A 6 12.93 6.05 3.65
CA GLN A 6 13.39 4.65 3.61
C GLN A 6 12.31 3.61 3.29
N ARG A 7 11.03 3.97 3.11
CA ARG A 7 9.97 2.98 2.82
C ARG A 7 9.14 3.27 1.58
N SER A 8 9.31 4.44 0.95
CA SER A 8 8.52 4.83 -0.23
C SER A 8 8.75 3.89 -1.42
N ALA A 9 10.01 3.52 -1.70
CA ALA A 9 10.34 2.56 -2.75
C ALA A 9 9.71 1.17 -2.51
N ALA A 10 9.72 0.72 -1.24
CA ALA A 10 9.13 -0.56 -0.86
C ALA A 10 7.60 -0.57 -1.01
N ARG A 11 6.91 0.54 -0.70
CA ARG A 11 5.46 0.68 -0.93
C ARG A 11 5.11 0.70 -2.41
N LEU A 12 5.84 1.47 -3.22
CA LEU A 12 5.61 1.55 -4.65
C LEU A 12 5.74 0.17 -5.31
N ALA A 13 6.80 -0.56 -4.98
CA ALA A 13 6.96 -1.91 -5.51
C ALA A 13 5.92 -2.89 -4.97
N ALA A 14 5.47 -2.76 -3.72
CA ALA A 14 4.36 -3.59 -3.24
C ALA A 14 3.09 -3.35 -4.06
N VAL A 15 2.79 -2.09 -4.39
CA VAL A 15 1.67 -1.73 -5.28
C VAL A 15 1.85 -2.33 -6.68
N GLN A 16 3.04 -2.20 -7.28
CA GLN A 16 3.33 -2.76 -8.60
C GLN A 16 3.24 -4.30 -8.61
N ALA A 17 3.76 -4.96 -7.58
CA ALA A 17 3.68 -6.42 -7.43
C ALA A 17 2.23 -6.88 -7.30
N LEU A 18 1.43 -6.23 -6.44
CA LEU A 18 0.01 -6.53 -6.28
C LEU A 18 -0.78 -6.31 -7.57
N TYR A 19 -0.50 -5.22 -8.28
CA TYR A 19 -1.10 -4.96 -9.60
C TYR A 19 -0.74 -6.05 -10.62
N GLN A 20 0.54 -6.42 -10.72
CA GLN A 20 1.00 -7.48 -11.61
C GLN A 20 0.33 -8.82 -11.29
N MET A 21 0.22 -9.17 -10.02
CA MET A 21 -0.46 -10.40 -9.60
C MET A 21 -1.95 -10.38 -9.94
N ASP A 22 -2.61 -9.23 -9.80
CA ASP A 22 -4.04 -9.08 -10.09
C ASP A 22 -4.34 -9.15 -11.60
N ILE A 23 -3.47 -8.57 -12.44
CA ILE A 23 -3.66 -8.56 -13.90
C ILE A 23 -3.14 -9.84 -14.58
N ALA A 24 -1.95 -10.29 -14.21
CA ALA A 24 -1.27 -11.41 -14.89
C ALA A 24 -1.47 -12.76 -14.19
N GLY A 25 -2.09 -12.78 -13.00
CA GLY A 25 -2.23 -14.00 -12.21
C GLY A 25 -0.89 -14.61 -11.78
N SER A 26 0.19 -13.80 -11.76
CA SER A 26 1.54 -14.27 -11.45
C SER A 26 1.59 -14.87 -10.03
N PRO A 27 2.21 -16.04 -9.84
CA PRO A 27 2.37 -16.63 -8.51
C PRO A 27 3.21 -15.74 -7.59
N LEU A 28 2.83 -15.69 -6.31
CA LEU A 28 3.54 -14.91 -5.29
C LEU A 28 5.06 -15.17 -5.24
N PRO A 29 5.56 -16.43 -5.26
CA PRO A 29 6.99 -16.68 -5.21
C PRO A 29 7.74 -16.03 -6.39
N ASP A 30 7.17 -16.11 -7.58
CA ASP A 30 7.77 -15.61 -8.81
C ASP A 30 7.81 -14.08 -8.82
N THR A 31 6.70 -13.44 -8.42
CA THR A 31 6.63 -11.99 -8.29
C THR A 31 7.63 -11.48 -7.26
N LEU A 32 7.73 -12.10 -6.08
CA LEU A 32 8.72 -11.69 -5.08
C LEU A 32 10.14 -11.83 -5.60
N ALA A 33 10.48 -12.96 -6.23
CA ALA A 33 11.80 -13.18 -6.79
C ALA A 33 12.16 -12.16 -7.89
N GLN A 34 11.19 -11.78 -8.73
CA GLN A 34 11.39 -10.76 -9.76
C GLN A 34 11.71 -9.39 -9.15
N PHE A 35 10.92 -8.92 -8.18
CA PHE A 35 11.15 -7.63 -7.54
C PHE A 35 12.43 -7.62 -6.71
N GLU A 36 12.70 -8.70 -5.96
CA GLU A 36 13.94 -8.85 -5.21
C GLU A 36 15.15 -8.88 -6.14
N SER A 37 15.12 -9.59 -7.27
CA SER A 37 16.23 -9.62 -8.23
C SER A 37 16.45 -8.28 -8.95
N HIS A 38 15.40 -7.47 -9.14
CA HIS A 38 15.53 -6.12 -9.70
C HIS A 38 16.21 -5.14 -8.72
N TRP A 39 16.08 -5.40 -7.41
CA TRP A 39 16.66 -4.59 -6.35
C TRP A 39 18.01 -5.12 -5.83
N LEU A 40 18.23 -6.43 -5.88
CA LEU A 40 19.50 -7.09 -5.59
C LEU A 40 20.54 -6.65 -6.63
N GLY A 41 21.48 -5.81 -6.20
CA GLY A 41 22.58 -5.30 -7.04
C GLY A 41 22.42 -3.85 -7.49
N LYS A 42 21.35 -3.15 -7.09
CA LYS A 42 21.25 -1.69 -7.30
C LYS A 42 21.70 -0.93 -6.06
N VAL A 43 22.78 -0.18 -6.23
CA VAL A 43 23.20 0.87 -5.29
C VAL A 43 22.25 2.05 -5.48
N VAL A 44 21.54 2.45 -4.43
CA VAL A 44 20.73 3.68 -4.42
C VAL A 44 21.48 4.67 -3.53
N ASP A 45 21.91 5.80 -4.10
CA ASP A 45 22.68 6.84 -3.40
C ASP A 45 23.96 6.37 -2.68
N GLY A 46 24.66 5.38 -3.25
CA GLY A 46 25.92 4.87 -2.69
C GLY A 46 25.77 3.82 -1.58
N ASP A 47 24.54 3.52 -1.14
CA ASP A 47 24.24 2.48 -0.16
C ASP A 47 23.76 1.19 -0.84
N GLU A 48 24.20 0.04 -0.32
CA GLU A 48 23.59 -1.25 -0.65
C GLU A 48 22.13 -1.28 -0.20
N TYR A 49 21.28 -1.91 -1.02
CA TYR A 49 19.87 -2.12 -0.72
C TYR A 49 19.66 -2.71 0.68
N LYS A 50 18.88 -2.02 1.51
CA LYS A 50 18.76 -2.32 2.94
C LYS A 50 17.86 -3.55 3.15
N PRO A 51 18.32 -4.61 3.84
CA PRO A 51 17.49 -5.79 4.13
C PRO A 51 16.12 -5.49 4.77
N ALA A 52 16.03 -4.38 5.51
CA ALA A 52 14.80 -3.89 6.12
C ALA A 52 13.73 -3.47 5.08
N GLU A 53 14.12 -2.94 3.93
CA GLU A 53 13.20 -2.56 2.85
C GLU A 53 12.63 -3.78 2.14
N ALA A 54 13.48 -4.79 1.88
CA ALA A 54 13.05 -6.07 1.32
C ALA A 54 12.05 -6.76 2.26
N ALA A 55 12.35 -6.74 3.56
CA ALA A 55 11.46 -7.29 4.57
C ALA A 55 10.12 -6.54 4.59
N PHE A 56 10.13 -5.21 4.50
CA PHE A 56 8.92 -4.40 4.49
C PHE A 56 8.07 -4.63 3.23
N PHE A 57 8.69 -4.65 2.05
CA PHE A 57 8.04 -5.01 0.79
C PHE A 57 7.38 -6.39 0.87
N ARG A 58 8.11 -7.42 1.32
CA ARG A 58 7.57 -8.77 1.49
C ARG A 58 6.39 -8.81 2.44
N ASP A 59 6.49 -8.10 3.56
CA ASP A 59 5.43 -8.02 4.57
C ASP A 59 4.14 -7.43 3.97
N LEU A 60 4.25 -6.33 3.21
CA LEU A 60 3.11 -5.72 2.52
C LEU A 60 2.45 -6.69 1.53
N VAL A 61 3.21 -7.27 0.59
CA VAL A 61 2.64 -8.13 -0.46
C VAL A 61 2.02 -9.40 0.12
N LYS A 62 2.76 -10.11 0.98
CA LYS A 62 2.26 -11.34 1.63
C LYS A 62 1.07 -11.05 2.52
N GLY A 63 1.13 -9.94 3.25
CA GLY A 63 0.10 -9.51 4.17
C GLY A 63 -1.21 -9.18 3.47
N VAL A 64 -1.16 -8.40 2.37
CA VAL A 64 -2.34 -8.09 1.56
C VAL A 64 -3.00 -9.37 1.04
N LEU A 65 -2.24 -10.30 0.46
CA LEU A 65 -2.80 -11.55 -0.07
C LEU A 65 -3.44 -12.43 1.02
N LYS A 66 -2.79 -12.52 2.19
CA LYS A 66 -3.31 -13.27 3.33
C LYS A 66 -4.62 -12.68 3.85
N GLU A 67 -4.71 -11.36 3.93
CA GLU A 67 -5.83 -10.64 4.55
C GLU A 67 -6.87 -10.17 3.52
N GLN A 68 -6.71 -10.50 2.23
CA GLN A 68 -7.53 -9.96 1.14
C GLN A 68 -9.04 -10.14 1.38
N ARG A 69 -9.47 -11.29 1.92
CA ARG A 69 -10.88 -11.56 2.23
C ARG A 69 -11.47 -10.63 3.31
N ALA A 70 -10.63 -10.05 4.16
CA ALA A 70 -11.03 -9.05 5.15
C ALA A 70 -10.84 -7.61 4.64
N LEU A 71 -9.78 -7.37 3.86
CA LEU A 71 -9.46 -6.06 3.29
C LEU A 71 -10.48 -5.63 2.22
N ASP A 72 -10.86 -6.52 1.32
CA ASP A 72 -11.75 -6.15 0.21
C ASP A 72 -13.12 -5.64 0.71
N PRO A 73 -13.82 -6.30 1.66
CA PRO A 73 -15.04 -5.76 2.26
C PRO A 73 -14.82 -4.50 3.11
N LEU A 74 -13.63 -4.32 3.69
CA LEU A 74 -13.27 -3.11 4.44
C LEU A 74 -13.14 -1.91 3.50
N ILE A 75 -12.57 -2.10 2.32
CA ILE A 75 -12.45 -1.04 1.32
C ILE A 75 -13.83 -0.79 0.67
N ASP A 76 -14.56 -1.84 0.30
CA ASP A 76 -15.87 -1.73 -0.38
C ASP A 76 -16.86 -0.83 0.36
N ARG A 77 -16.93 -0.94 1.69
CA ARG A 77 -17.88 -0.14 2.50
C ARG A 77 -17.57 1.37 2.52
N THR A 78 -16.34 1.75 2.16
CA THR A 78 -15.91 3.16 2.11
C THR A 78 -16.08 3.77 0.73
N LEU A 79 -16.26 2.94 -0.30
CA LEU A 79 -16.54 3.40 -1.66
C LEU A 79 -18.01 3.83 -1.80
N GLN A 80 -18.29 4.64 -2.81
CA GLN A 80 -19.65 5.09 -3.09
C GLN A 80 -20.58 3.90 -3.38
N ALA A 81 -21.83 3.99 -2.90
CA ALA A 81 -22.84 2.98 -3.13
C ALA A 81 -23.03 2.70 -4.63
N GLY A 82 -22.92 1.42 -5.02
CA GLY A 82 -23.00 1.01 -6.44
C GLY A 82 -21.65 0.97 -7.17
N TRP A 83 -20.55 1.38 -6.53
CA TRP A 83 -19.18 1.33 -7.06
C TRP A 83 -18.27 0.39 -6.25
N PRO A 84 -18.43 -0.94 -6.39
CA PRO A 84 -17.61 -1.90 -5.66
C PRO A 84 -16.16 -1.89 -6.13
N LEU A 85 -15.24 -2.29 -5.26
CA LEU A 85 -13.79 -2.40 -5.47
C LEU A 85 -13.41 -3.21 -6.70
N LYS A 86 -14.22 -4.21 -7.06
CA LYS A 86 -14.03 -4.99 -8.30
C LYS A 86 -14.17 -4.16 -9.59
N ARG A 87 -14.85 -3.02 -9.53
CA ARG A 87 -14.98 -2.06 -10.64
C ARG A 87 -13.93 -0.94 -10.60
N VAL A 88 -13.21 -0.80 -9.50
CA VAL A 88 -12.08 0.11 -9.38
C VAL A 88 -10.95 -0.39 -10.28
N GLU A 89 -10.19 0.51 -10.90
CA GLU A 89 -9.04 0.14 -11.72
C GLU A 89 -8.02 -0.68 -10.92
N ALA A 90 -7.35 -1.63 -11.56
CA ALA A 90 -6.49 -2.59 -10.84
C ALA A 90 -5.34 -1.91 -10.08
N ILE A 91 -4.71 -0.87 -10.64
CA ILE A 91 -3.64 -0.15 -9.96
C ILE A 91 -4.17 0.64 -8.75
N MET A 92 -5.33 1.29 -8.88
CA MET A 92 -6.02 1.94 -7.77
C MET A 92 -6.40 0.94 -6.66
N ARG A 93 -6.95 -0.23 -7.04
CA ARG A 93 -7.26 -1.32 -6.10
C ARG A 93 -6.02 -1.83 -5.37
N ALA A 94 -4.88 -1.94 -6.05
CA ALA A 94 -3.62 -2.32 -5.42
C ALA A 94 -3.14 -1.28 -4.39
N ILE A 95 -3.25 0.01 -4.71
CA ILE A 95 -2.95 1.12 -3.79
C ILE A 95 -3.84 1.05 -2.54
N LEU A 96 -5.16 0.92 -2.71
CA LEU A 96 -6.11 0.87 -1.60
C LEU A 96 -5.87 -0.36 -0.71
N ARG A 97 -5.61 -1.53 -1.30
CA ARG A 97 -5.29 -2.77 -0.56
C ARG A 97 -4.02 -2.64 0.27
N ALA A 98 -2.95 -2.10 -0.33
CA ALA A 98 -1.68 -1.92 0.36
C ALA A 98 -1.80 -0.91 1.51
N GLY A 99 -2.46 0.24 1.27
CA GLY A 99 -2.71 1.25 2.29
C GLY A 99 -3.59 0.76 3.44
N ALA A 100 -4.69 0.07 3.13
CA ALA A 100 -5.58 -0.49 4.14
C ALA A 100 -4.86 -1.55 5.01
N PHE A 101 -4.04 -2.40 4.40
CA PHE A 101 -3.22 -3.37 5.13
C PHE A 101 -2.20 -2.70 6.06
N GLU A 102 -1.44 -1.72 5.56
CA GLU A 102 -0.45 -1.00 6.37
C GLU A 102 -1.13 -0.26 7.54
N LEU A 103 -2.27 0.39 7.29
CA LEU A 103 -3.09 0.98 8.35
C LEU A 103 -3.51 -0.08 9.38
N GLY A 104 -4.02 -1.23 8.96
CA GLY A 104 -4.47 -2.27 9.89
C GLY A 104 -3.36 -2.89 10.74
N LYS A 105 -2.16 -3.12 10.16
CA LYS A 105 -1.13 -3.96 10.79
C LYS A 105 0.10 -3.19 11.30
N ARG A 106 0.43 -2.01 10.75
CA ARG A 106 1.69 -1.29 11.05
C ARG A 106 1.49 -0.12 12.00
N ARG A 107 1.14 -0.43 13.26
CA ARG A 107 0.98 0.56 14.34
C ARG A 107 2.25 1.36 14.64
N ASP A 108 3.41 0.86 14.20
CA ASP A 108 4.70 1.55 14.27
C ASP A 108 4.82 2.74 13.30
N VAL A 109 3.93 2.86 12.32
CA VAL A 109 3.92 3.94 11.32
C VAL A 109 2.76 4.89 11.59
N PRO A 110 2.97 6.22 11.73
CA PRO A 110 1.89 7.17 11.94
C PRO A 110 0.87 7.16 10.81
N VAL A 111 -0.42 7.29 11.14
CA VAL A 111 -1.54 7.29 10.17
C VAL A 111 -1.30 8.24 9.01
N LYS A 112 -0.95 9.49 9.33
CA LYS A 112 -0.70 10.54 8.33
C LYS A 112 0.41 10.14 7.34
N VAL A 113 1.48 9.50 7.83
CA VAL A 113 2.58 9.05 6.96
C VAL A 113 2.08 7.98 6.00
N VAL A 114 1.32 6.99 6.48
CA VAL A 114 0.77 5.94 5.61
C VAL A 114 -0.11 6.55 4.52
N ILE A 115 -1.06 7.41 4.89
CA ILE A 115 -1.99 8.03 3.93
C ILE A 115 -1.23 8.88 2.91
N THR A 116 -0.34 9.78 3.36
CA THR A 116 0.44 10.63 2.46
C THR A 116 1.24 9.81 1.45
N GLU A 117 1.92 8.76 1.88
CA GLU A 117 2.73 7.92 0.98
C GLU A 117 1.91 7.23 -0.10
N TYR A 118 0.71 6.72 0.23
CA TYR A 118 -0.15 6.08 -0.77
C TYR A 118 -0.87 7.09 -1.68
N VAL A 119 -1.13 8.31 -1.21
CA VAL A 119 -1.61 9.42 -2.04
C VAL A 119 -0.52 9.87 -3.02
N ASP A 120 0.73 9.98 -2.55
CA ASP A 120 1.87 10.33 -3.41
C ASP A 120 2.11 9.25 -4.49
N ILE A 121 1.97 7.97 -4.14
CA ILE A 121 1.97 6.88 -5.12
C ILE A 121 0.81 7.04 -6.11
N ALA A 122 -0.40 7.38 -5.64
CA ALA A 122 -1.55 7.57 -6.53
C ALA A 122 -1.32 8.72 -7.53
N HIS A 123 -0.69 9.82 -7.10
CA HIS A 123 -0.32 10.92 -7.99
C HIS A 123 0.66 10.54 -9.10
N ALA A 124 1.40 9.43 -8.97
CA ALA A 124 2.26 8.93 -10.04
C ALA A 124 1.48 8.23 -11.17
N PHE A 125 0.22 7.86 -10.94
CA PHE A 125 -0.61 7.09 -11.89
C PHE A 125 -1.90 7.79 -12.29
N PHE A 126 -2.36 8.76 -11.49
CA PHE A 126 -3.67 9.37 -11.64
C PHE A 126 -3.66 10.88 -11.49
N GLU A 127 -4.72 11.50 -12.01
CA GLU A 127 -5.02 12.91 -11.81
C GLU A 127 -5.45 13.20 -10.36
N ARG A 128 -5.60 14.49 -10.06
CA ARG A 128 -5.81 14.99 -8.70
C ARG A 128 -7.07 14.43 -8.03
N ASP A 129 -8.16 14.26 -8.77
CA ASP A 129 -9.46 13.86 -8.20
C ASP A 129 -9.44 12.39 -7.75
N GLU A 130 -8.82 11.51 -8.55
CA GLU A 130 -8.62 10.10 -8.25
C GLU A 130 -7.64 9.89 -7.09
N ALA A 131 -6.56 10.67 -7.03
CA ALA A 131 -5.67 10.66 -5.86
C ALA A 131 -6.40 11.15 -4.58
N GLY A 132 -7.33 12.10 -4.74
CA GLY A 132 -8.24 12.53 -3.67
C GLY A 132 -9.13 11.40 -3.14
N MET A 133 -9.56 10.46 -4.01
CA MET A 133 -10.30 9.26 -3.60
C MET A 133 -9.46 8.36 -2.69
N VAL A 134 -8.17 8.16 -3.00
CA VAL A 134 -7.25 7.38 -2.14
C VAL A 134 -7.17 7.99 -0.75
N ASN A 135 -7.00 9.31 -0.66
CA ASN A 135 -6.99 10.00 0.63
C ASN A 135 -8.30 9.78 1.41
N ALA A 136 -9.44 9.97 0.76
CA ALA A 136 -10.75 9.84 1.41
C ALA A 136 -11.02 8.41 1.92
N VAL A 137 -10.72 7.40 1.10
CA VAL A 137 -10.89 5.98 1.47
C VAL A 137 -9.96 5.60 2.62
N LEU A 138 -8.68 5.95 2.53
CA LEU A 138 -7.71 5.58 3.55
C LEU A 138 -7.94 6.32 4.88
N ASP A 139 -8.43 7.57 4.86
CA ASP A 139 -8.84 8.27 6.08
C ASP A 139 -10.02 7.58 6.77
N ALA A 140 -11.05 7.19 6.00
CA ALA A 140 -12.19 6.46 6.53
C ALA A 140 -11.78 5.12 7.15
N ILE A 141 -10.93 4.35 6.46
CA ILE A 141 -10.38 3.09 6.98
C ILE A 141 -9.55 3.34 8.23
N ALA A 142 -8.71 4.38 8.25
CA ALA A 142 -7.88 4.69 9.40
C ALA A 142 -8.72 4.97 10.66
N ARG A 143 -9.86 5.66 10.53
CA ARG A 143 -10.77 5.91 11.65
C ARG A 143 -11.39 4.63 12.19
N GLU A 144 -11.73 3.67 11.33
CA GLU A 144 -12.28 2.38 11.74
C GLU A 144 -11.21 1.50 12.41
N VAL A 145 -10.03 1.36 11.80
CA VAL A 145 -9.02 0.41 12.27
C VAL A 145 -8.07 1.01 13.31
N ARG A 146 -8.01 2.34 13.45
CA ARG A 146 -7.12 3.07 14.38
C ARG A 146 -7.83 4.13 15.21
N ALA A 147 -9.08 3.92 15.60
CA ALA A 147 -9.83 4.85 16.46
C ALA A 147 -9.04 5.46 17.65
N PRO A 148 -8.21 4.69 18.41
CA PRO A 148 -7.43 5.27 19.52
C PRO A 148 -6.39 6.32 19.13
N ASP A 149 -5.93 6.35 17.88
CA ASP A 149 -4.96 7.34 17.39
C ASP A 149 -5.61 8.72 17.16
N PHE A 150 -6.93 8.76 17.01
CA PHE A 150 -7.74 9.97 16.81
C PHE A 150 -8.30 10.53 18.13
N GLU A 151 -8.54 9.69 19.12
CA GLU A 151 -9.00 10.12 20.45
C GLU A 151 -7.93 10.89 21.23
N LYS A 152 -6.64 10.64 20.96
CA LYS A 152 -5.51 11.33 21.61
C LYS A 152 -5.22 12.74 21.08
N GLN A 153 -5.99 13.21 20.10
CA GLN A 153 -5.79 14.52 19.45
C GLN A 153 -6.89 15.54 19.79
N GLY A 154 -7.89 15.15 20.58
CA GLY A 154 -8.93 16.05 21.14
C GLY A 154 -8.68 16.31 22.62
#